data_AF-T1AGG8-F1
#
_entry.id   AF-T1AGG8-F1
#
_cell.length_a   1.000
_cell.length_b   1.000
_cell.length_c   1.000
_cell.angle_alpha   90.00
_cell.angle_beta   90.00
_cell.angle_gamma   90.00
#
_symmetry.space_group_name_H-M   'P 1'
#
loop_
_entity.id
_entity.type
_entity.pdbx_description
1 polymer ?
#
loop_
_entity_poly.entity_id
_entity_poly.type
_entity_poly.pdbx_seq_one_letter_code
_entity_poly.pdbx_strand_id
1 'polypeptide(L)'
;GATTFTYGNVPYGTNVAMDVAAQPDWQWCTPGSADYSGPITANITGQTLSCAAAQADVTTLAGSTTPGSVNGTGSAAAFRSPAGVAVNAAGDIYVADSGNNEIREVTPA
;
A
#
# COMPACT_ATOMS: atom_id res chain seq x y z
N GLY A 1 -13.40 0.15 -1.92
CA GLY A 1 -13.46 -0.84 -3.01
C GLY A 1 -14.54 -1.83 -2.69
N ALA A 2 -15.43 -2.15 -3.63
CA ALA A 2 -16.52 -3.09 -3.39
C ALA A 2 -15.96 -4.51 -3.17
N THR A 3 -16.21 -5.09 -2.01
CA THR A 3 -15.81 -6.46 -1.63
C THR A 3 -16.89 -7.50 -1.94
N THR A 4 -17.97 -7.08 -2.61
CA THR A 4 -19.15 -7.91 -2.85
C THR A 4 -19.43 -8.00 -4.35
N PHE A 5 -19.23 -9.18 -4.92
CA PHE A 5 -19.64 -9.49 -6.30
C PHE A 5 -21.00 -10.17 -6.26
N THR A 6 -22.05 -9.45 -6.65
CA THR A 6 -23.41 -10.01 -6.75
C THR A 6 -23.57 -10.65 -8.13
N TYR A 7 -23.61 -11.97 -8.19
CA TYR A 7 -24.03 -12.68 -9.39
C TYR A 7 -25.55 -12.94 -9.34
N GLY A 8 -26.21 -12.88 -10.49
CA GLY A 8 -27.60 -13.35 -10.62
C GLY A 8 -27.71 -14.88 -10.46
N ASN A 9 -28.90 -15.44 -10.66
CA ASN A 9 -29.09 -16.90 -10.65
C ASN A 9 -28.16 -17.56 -11.68
N VAL A 10 -27.16 -18.30 -11.20
CA VAL A 10 -26.25 -19.08 -12.05
C VAL A 10 -26.83 -20.49 -12.25
N PRO A 11 -27.02 -20.96 -13.50
CA PRO A 11 -27.50 -22.32 -13.77
C PRO A 11 -26.59 -23.40 -13.19
N TYR A 12 -27.17 -24.49 -12.71
CA TYR A 12 -26.44 -25.64 -12.18
C TYR A 12 -25.44 -26.19 -13.21
N GLY A 13 -24.18 -26.40 -12.80
CA GLY A 13 -23.09 -26.89 -13.66
C GLY A 13 -22.39 -25.82 -14.51
N THR A 14 -22.74 -24.55 -14.37
CA THR A 14 -22.02 -23.44 -15.02
C THR A 14 -20.78 -23.06 -14.23
N ASN A 15 -19.61 -23.13 -14.87
CA ASN A 15 -18.37 -22.63 -14.29
C ASN A 15 -18.38 -21.09 -14.28
N VAL A 16 -18.11 -20.49 -13.13
CA VAL A 16 -17.95 -19.04 -13.00
C VAL A 16 -16.55 -18.74 -12.51
N ALA A 17 -15.83 -17.86 -13.21
CA ALA A 17 -14.56 -17.33 -12.73
C ALA A 17 -14.83 -16.19 -11.73
N MET A 18 -14.22 -16.27 -10.55
CA MET A 18 -14.12 -15.12 -9.64
C MET A 18 -12.75 -14.48 -9.88
N ASP A 19 -12.72 -13.39 -10.62
CA ASP A 19 -11.49 -12.63 -10.84
C ASP A 19 -11.45 -11.44 -9.88
N VAL A 20 -10.31 -11.22 -9.22
CA VAL A 20 -10.08 -9.97 -8.49
C VAL A 20 -9.71 -8.90 -9.51
N ALA A 21 -10.69 -8.07 -9.90
CA ALA A 21 -10.54 -7.07 -10.96
C ALA A 21 -9.41 -6.06 -10.72
N ALA A 22 -9.08 -5.81 -9.45
CA ALA A 22 -7.90 -5.06 -9.03
C ALA A 22 -7.59 -5.38 -7.55
N GLN A 23 -6.34 -5.73 -7.25
CA GLN A 23 -5.85 -5.86 -5.87
C GLN A 23 -5.45 -4.46 -5.35
N PRO A 24 -5.79 -4.08 -4.11
CA PRO A 24 -5.24 -2.87 -3.51
C PRO A 24 -3.71 -2.97 -3.40
N ASP A 25 -3.00 -1.86 -3.59
CA ASP A 25 -1.54 -1.84 -3.40
C ASP A 25 -1.19 -2.43 -2.02
N TRP A 26 -0.21 -3.35 -2.01
CA TRP A 26 0.29 -4.03 -0.80
C TRP A 26 -0.72 -4.92 -0.07
N GLN A 27 -1.86 -5.25 -0.68
CA GLN A 27 -2.80 -6.26 -0.18
C GLN A 27 -2.86 -7.48 -1.11
N TRP A 28 -3.04 -8.65 -0.50
CA TRP A 28 -3.26 -9.90 -1.23
C TRP A 28 -4.62 -10.46 -0.82
N CYS A 29 -5.55 -10.49 -1.76
CA CYS A 29 -6.86 -11.10 -1.58
C CYS A 29 -6.86 -12.51 -2.17
N THR A 30 -7.19 -13.51 -1.35
CA THR A 30 -7.36 -14.89 -1.77
C THR A 30 -8.79 -15.35 -1.49
N PRO A 31 -9.40 -16.17 -2.37
CA PRO A 31 -10.60 -16.92 -1.99
C PRO A 31 -10.33 -17.76 -0.73
N GLY A 32 -11.35 -17.99 0.10
CA GLY A 32 -11.24 -18.58 1.44
C GLY A 32 -10.61 -19.98 1.59
N SER A 33 -10.09 -20.57 0.51
CA SER A 33 -9.27 -21.78 0.53
C SER A 33 -7.92 -21.46 -0.10
N ALA A 34 -6.86 -21.53 0.71
CA ALA A 34 -5.50 -21.04 0.46
C ALA A 34 -4.81 -21.56 -0.83
N ASP A 35 -5.42 -22.53 -1.53
CA ASP A 35 -4.84 -23.24 -2.68
C ASP A 35 -5.70 -23.16 -3.96
N TYR A 36 -6.54 -22.12 -4.15
CA TYR A 36 -7.36 -22.04 -5.36
C TYR A 36 -6.67 -21.32 -6.53
N SER A 37 -6.12 -22.10 -7.46
CA SER A 37 -5.66 -21.65 -8.78
C SER A 37 -6.49 -22.22 -9.94
N GLY A 38 -7.78 -22.52 -9.72
CA GLY A 38 -8.65 -23.16 -10.72
C GLY A 38 -10.13 -22.75 -10.62
N PRO A 39 -10.95 -23.09 -11.63
CA PRO A 39 -12.38 -22.78 -11.64
C PRO A 39 -13.07 -23.43 -10.43
N ILE A 40 -13.86 -22.65 -9.69
CA ILE A 40 -14.68 -23.20 -8.60
C ILE A 40 -15.85 -23.95 -9.26
N THR A 41 -15.83 -25.28 -9.20
CA THR A 41 -16.85 -26.17 -9.79
C THR A 41 -17.98 -26.53 -8.81
N ALA A 42 -18.04 -25.87 -7.64
CA ALA A 42 -18.97 -26.18 -6.55
C ALA A 42 -19.94 -25.03 -6.23
N ASN A 43 -20.98 -25.32 -5.45
CA ASN A 43 -21.94 -24.33 -4.93
C ASN A 43 -21.20 -23.26 -4.11
N ILE A 44 -21.27 -22.00 -4.55
CA ILE A 44 -20.53 -20.86 -3.99
C ILE A 44 -21.23 -20.19 -2.81
N THR A 45 -22.35 -20.75 -2.32
CA THR A 45 -23.08 -20.20 -1.18
C THR A 45 -22.21 -20.24 0.07
N GLY A 46 -21.87 -19.08 0.62
CA GLY A 46 -21.02 -18.94 1.81
C GLY A 46 -19.53 -18.75 1.55
N GLN A 47 -19.11 -18.61 0.29
CA GLN A 47 -17.70 -18.30 -0.03
C GLN A 47 -17.35 -16.86 0.37
N THR A 48 -16.26 -16.70 1.09
CA THR A 48 -15.72 -15.40 1.51
C THR A 48 -14.43 -15.09 0.74
N LEU A 49 -14.30 -13.86 0.27
CA LEU A 49 -13.04 -13.31 -0.24
C LEU A 49 -12.40 -12.53 0.93
N SER A 50 -11.25 -13.00 1.40
CA SER A 50 -10.52 -12.34 2.48
C SER A 50 -9.25 -11.71 1.91
N CYS A 51 -9.01 -10.46 2.27
CA CYS A 51 -7.76 -9.78 1.98
C CYS A 51 -6.88 -9.82 3.22
N ALA A 52 -5.60 -10.17 3.04
CA ALA A 52 -4.61 -9.97 4.09
C ALA A 52 -4.49 -8.47 4.38
N ALA A 53 -4.27 -8.12 5.65
CA ALA A 53 -3.97 -6.74 6.03
C ALA A 53 -2.75 -6.24 5.25
N ALA A 54 -2.75 -4.95 4.88
CA ALA A 54 -1.59 -4.33 4.26
C ALA A 54 -0.37 -4.53 5.16
N GLN A 55 0.73 -5.04 4.61
CA GLN A 55 1.94 -5.36 5.39
C GLN A 55 2.67 -4.10 5.86
N ALA A 56 2.47 -2.99 5.17
CA ALA A 56 2.94 -1.66 5.56
C ALA A 56 2.08 -0.59 4.86
N ASP A 57 1.97 0.57 5.49
CA ASP A 57 1.45 1.80 4.87
C ASP A 57 2.64 2.71 4.53
N VAL A 58 2.60 3.35 3.37
CA VAL A 58 3.66 4.24 2.90
C VAL A 58 3.09 5.64 2.76
N THR A 59 3.61 6.56 3.55
CA THR A 59 3.23 7.97 3.52
C THR A 59 4.44 8.87 3.36
N THR A 60 4.23 10.05 2.78
CA THR A 60 5.27 11.08 2.69
C THR A 60 5.30 11.88 3.99
N LEU A 61 6.34 11.70 4.79
CA LEU A 61 6.52 12.43 6.04
C LEU A 61 6.91 13.90 5.82
N ALA A 62 7.84 14.17 4.90
CA ALA A 62 8.30 15.51 4.57
C ALA A 62 8.89 15.57 3.15
N GLY A 63 8.84 16.76 2.54
CA GLY A 63 9.43 17.02 1.22
C GLY A 63 8.40 17.37 0.14
N SER A 64 8.89 18.00 -0.92
CA SER A 64 8.09 18.38 -2.09
C SER A 64 8.73 17.85 -3.38
N THR A 65 8.02 17.97 -4.50
CA THR A 65 8.56 17.63 -5.83
C THR A 65 9.53 18.69 -6.37
N THR A 66 9.71 19.81 -5.67
CA THR A 66 10.63 20.89 -6.07
C THR A 66 11.93 20.82 -5.26
N PRO A 67 13.08 20.61 -5.91
CA PRO A 67 14.36 20.58 -5.20
C PRO A 67 14.70 21.91 -4.54
N GLY A 68 15.10 21.90 -3.28
CA GLY A 68 15.48 23.10 -2.52
C GLY A 68 15.91 22.77 -1.09
N SER A 69 16.19 23.78 -0.27
CA SER A 69 16.63 23.64 1.13
C SER A 69 15.64 24.23 2.14
N VAL A 70 14.40 24.48 1.73
CA VAL A 70 13.39 25.12 2.59
C VAL A 70 13.07 24.22 3.78
N ASN A 71 13.14 24.78 4.99
CA ASN A 71 12.61 24.14 6.20
C ASN A 71 11.08 24.35 6.26
N GLY A 72 10.37 23.33 6.75
CA GLY A 72 8.92 23.40 6.90
C GLY A 72 8.36 22.09 7.43
N THR A 73 7.05 22.06 7.68
CA THR A 73 6.34 20.85 8.10
C THR A 73 5.78 20.11 6.89
N GLY A 74 5.97 18.80 6.83
CA GLY A 74 5.39 17.97 5.78
C GLY A 74 5.85 18.38 4.37
N SER A 75 4.89 18.61 3.48
CA SER A 75 5.15 18.99 2.09
C SER A 75 5.67 20.42 1.90
N ALA A 76 5.70 21.24 2.96
CA ALA A 76 6.32 22.56 2.93
C ALA A 76 7.86 22.51 3.02
N ALA A 77 8.43 21.39 3.47
CA ALA A 77 9.87 21.18 3.44
C ALA A 77 10.36 20.86 2.01
N ALA A 78 11.60 21.23 1.70
CA ALA A 78 12.26 20.84 0.47
C ALA A 78 13.65 20.26 0.76
N PHE A 79 14.01 19.27 -0.05
CA PHE A 79 15.32 18.61 -0.08
C PHE A 79 15.87 18.66 -1.51
N ARG A 80 17.16 18.43 -1.68
CA ARG A 80 17.82 18.30 -2.97
C ARG A 80 18.77 17.11 -2.94
N SER A 81 18.40 16.06 -3.68
CA SER A 81 19.21 14.84 -3.81
C SER A 81 19.64 14.24 -2.46
N PRO A 82 18.69 13.94 -1.54
CA PRO A 82 19.03 13.24 -0.30
C PRO A 82 19.62 11.86 -0.62
N ALA A 83 20.68 11.47 0.08
CA ALA A 83 21.46 10.27 -0.22
C ALA A 83 21.50 9.24 0.91
N GLY A 84 20.99 9.58 2.09
CA GLY A 84 20.98 8.70 3.25
C GLY A 84 20.04 9.19 4.34
N VAL A 85 19.60 8.26 5.19
CA VAL A 85 18.77 8.52 6.35
C VAL A 85 19.24 7.72 7.55
N ALA A 86 19.09 8.28 8.76
CA ALA A 86 19.31 7.58 10.03
C ALA A 86 18.19 7.97 10.99
N VAL A 87 17.75 7.03 11.84
CA VAL A 87 16.66 7.25 12.79
C VAL A 87 17.20 7.11 14.21
N ASN A 88 16.89 8.06 15.09
CA ASN A 88 17.27 7.98 16.50
C ASN A 88 16.22 7.19 17.33
N ALA A 89 16.48 6.99 18.62
CA ALA A 89 15.56 6.26 19.51
C ALA A 89 14.24 7.01 19.81
N ALA A 90 14.20 8.33 19.57
CA ALA A 90 12.99 9.13 19.70
C ALA A 90 12.10 9.09 18.44
N GLY A 91 12.62 8.52 17.34
CA GLY A 91 11.93 8.46 16.05
C GLY A 91 12.25 9.61 15.10
N ASP A 92 13.13 10.54 15.47
CA ASP A 92 13.57 11.60 14.57
C ASP A 92 14.44 11.03 13.46
N ILE A 93 14.23 11.55 12.25
CA ILE A 93 14.93 11.12 11.04
C ILE A 93 15.94 12.20 10.64
N TYR A 94 17.21 11.81 10.57
CA TYR A 94 18.27 12.63 10.02
C TYR A 94 18.50 12.28 8.57
N VAL A 95 18.41 13.27 7.68
CA VAL A 95 18.54 13.12 6.23
C VAL A 95 19.84 13.78 5.77
N ALA A 96 20.65 13.03 5.03
CA ALA A 96 21.83 13.57 4.34
C ALA A 96 21.40 14.23 3.02
N ASP A 97 21.05 15.51 3.10
CA ASP A 97 20.54 16.33 1.99
C ASP A 97 21.70 16.83 1.10
N SER A 98 22.27 15.87 0.36
CA SER A 98 23.61 15.99 -0.22
C SER A 98 23.70 17.07 -1.30
N GLY A 99 22.63 17.32 -2.05
CA GLY A 99 22.61 18.39 -3.05
C GLY A 99 22.51 19.80 -2.45
N ASN A 100 22.21 19.91 -1.16
CA ASN A 100 22.27 21.17 -0.40
C ASN A 100 23.49 21.24 0.54
N ASN A 101 24.25 20.14 0.69
CA ASN A 101 25.34 20.00 1.66
C ASN A 101 24.88 20.18 3.12
N GLU A 102 23.69 19.69 3.44
CA GLU A 102 23.07 19.83 4.77
C GLU A 102 22.76 18.47 5.39
N ILE A 103 22.80 18.38 6.72
CA ILE A 103 22.14 17.32 7.48
C ILE A 103 20.85 17.91 8.03
N ARG A 104 19.72 17.29 7.69
CA ARG A 104 18.38 17.79 8.01
C ARG A 104 17.74 16.89 9.05
N GLU A 105 17.06 17.46 10.03
CA GLU A 105 16.28 16.72 11.02
C GLU A 105 14.79 16.79 10.66
N VAL A 106 14.10 15.65 10.73
CA VAL A 106 12.66 15.52 10.50
C VAL A 106 12.06 14.78 11.69
N THR A 107 11.26 15.48 12.48
CA THR A 107 10.56 14.90 13.62
C THR A 107 9.21 14.31 13.16
N PRO A 108 8.76 13.18 13.73
CA PRO A 108 7.38 12.73 13.57
C PRO A 108 6.39 13.80 14.08
N ALA A 109 5.20 13.86 13.48
CA ALA A 109 4.13 14.77 13.88
C ALA A 109 3.42 14.31 15.17
#